data_AF-A0AAD3QWJ9-F1
#
_entry.id   AF-A0AAD3QWJ9-F1
#
_cell.length_a   1.000
_cell.length_b   1.000
_cell.length_c   1.000
_cell.angle_alpha   90.00
_cell.angle_beta   90.00
_cell.angle_gamma   90.00
#
_symmetry.space_group_name_H-M   'P 1'
#
loop_
_entity.id
_entity.type
_entity.pdbx_description
1 polymer ?
#
loop_
_entity_poly.entity_id
_entity_poly.type
_entity_poly.pdbx_seq_one_letter_code
_entity_poly.pdbx_strand_id
1 'polypeptide(L)' 'EPVKPEEGRDMANRISAFGYLECSAKTKDGVREVFEMATRAALQVRKRKKRGGCQLL' A
#
# COMPACT_ATOMS: atom_id res chain seq x y z
N GLU A 1 -22.08 -9.53 -7.65
CA GLU A 1 -22.32 -8.72 -6.44
C GLU A 1 -21.06 -7.90 -6.15
N PRO A 2 -21.16 -6.72 -5.51
CA PRO A 2 -19.98 -5.99 -5.06
C PRO A 2 -19.20 -6.82 -4.03
N VAL A 3 -17.87 -6.75 -4.08
CA VAL A 3 -16.98 -7.43 -3.14
C VAL A 3 -17.20 -6.85 -1.74
N LYS A 4 -17.28 -7.70 -0.71
CA LYS A 4 -17.38 -7.22 0.66
C LYS A 4 -16.03 -6.71 1.15
N PRO A 5 -15.98 -5.68 2.02
CA PRO A 5 -14.73 -5.18 2.58
C PRO A 5 -13.89 -6.26 3.28
N GLU A 6 -14.55 -7.26 3.88
CA GLU A 6 -13.91 -8.41 4.53
C GLU A 6 -13.11 -9.25 3.54
N GLU A 7 -13.68 -9.57 2.37
CA GLU A 7 -13.03 -10.36 1.32
C GLU A 7 -11.79 -9.64 0.78
N GLY A 8 -11.86 -8.32 0.65
CA GLY A 8 -10.71 -7.49 0.25
C GLY A 8 -9.58 -7.48 1.29
N ARG A 9 -9.92 -7.39 2.58
CA ARG A 9 -8.95 -7.48 3.69
C ARG A 9 -8.33 -8.87 3.77
N ASP A 10 -9.12 -9.92 3.61
CA ASP A 10 -8.64 -11.30 3.62
C ASP A 10 -7.67 -11.55 2.47
N MET A 11 -7.96 -11.03 1.27
CA MET A 11 -7.03 -11.09 0.14
C MET A 11 -5.72 -10.34 0.43
N ALA A 12 -5.80 -9.13 1.00
CA ALA A 12 -4.61 -8.36 1.36
C ALA A 12 -3.73 -9.11 2.36
N ASN A 13 -4.33 -9.75 3.37
CA ASN A 13 -3.62 -10.62 4.31
C ASN A 13 -2.99 -11.82 3.60
N ARG A 14 -3.74 -12.49 2.71
CA ARG A 14 -3.29 -13.66 1.95
C ARG A 14 -2.04 -13.39 1.11
N ILE A 15 -1.94 -12.20 0.51
CA ILE A 15 -0.78 -11.81 -0.31
C ILE A 15 0.29 -11.04 0.46
N SER A 16 0.13 -10.87 1.79
CA SER A 16 1.03 -10.06 2.62
C SER A 16 1.19 -8.62 2.12
N ALA A 17 0.09 -8.02 1.64
CA ALA A 17 0.06 -6.63 1.23
C ALA A 17 0.31 -5.69 2.43
N PHE A 18 0.73 -4.46 2.13
CA PHE A 18 0.90 -3.44 3.16
C PHE A 18 -0.42 -3.06 3.87
N GLY A 19 -1.53 -3.15 3.14
CA GLY A 19 -2.87 -2.84 3.64
C GLY A 19 -3.91 -2.93 2.53
N TYR A 20 -5.17 -2.73 2.90
CA TYR A 20 -6.32 -2.69 2.02
C TYR A 20 -7.05 -1.36 2.17
N LEU A 21 -7.47 -0.78 1.06
CA LEU A 21 -8.26 0.44 0.98
C LEU A 21 -9.25 0.34 -0.19
N GLU A 22 -10.47 0.81 0.02
CA GLU A 22 -11.45 1.05 -1.05
C GLU A 22 -11.43 2.53 -1.45
N CYS A 23 -11.69 2.80 -2.72
CA CYS A 23 -11.77 4.17 -3.24
C CYS A 23 -12.75 4.24 -4.42
N SER A 24 -13.24 5.45 -4.70
CA SER A 24 -14.05 5.76 -5.88
C SER A 24 -13.48 6.98 -6.59
N ALA A 25 -12.82 6.76 -7.72
CA ALA A 25 -12.32 7.85 -8.57
C ALA A 25 -13.44 8.78 -9.07
N LYS A 26 -14.66 8.24 -9.23
CA LYS A 26 -15.83 9.00 -9.70
C LYS A 26 -16.30 10.04 -8.68
N THR A 27 -16.36 9.66 -7.42
CA THR A 27 -16.80 10.54 -6.32
C THR A 27 -15.62 11.19 -5.59
N LYS A 28 -14.38 10.84 -5.96
CA LYS A 28 -13.12 11.21 -5.32
C LYS A 28 -12.95 10.68 -3.90
N ASP A 29 -13.75 9.70 -3.51
CA ASP A 29 -13.69 9.08 -2.19
C ASP A 29 -12.48 8.16 -2.06
N GLY A 30 -11.75 8.25 -0.94
CA GLY A 30 -10.60 7.39 -0.63
C GLY A 30 -9.34 7.57 -1.51
N VAL A 31 -9.38 8.46 -2.52
CA VAL A 31 -8.28 8.57 -3.50
C VAL A 31 -6.99 9.06 -2.85
N ARG A 32 -7.08 10.05 -1.96
CA ARG A 32 -5.91 10.63 -1.30
C ARG A 32 -5.24 9.61 -0.38
N GLU A 33 -6.05 8.85 0.35
CA GLU A 33 -5.65 7.85 1.32
C GLU A 33 -4.87 6.72 0.66
N VAL A 34 -5.29 6.29 -0.54
CA VAL A 34 -4.57 5.30 -1.35
C VAL A 34 -3.14 5.76 -1.65
N PHE A 35 -2.97 6.99 -2.14
CA PHE A 35 -1.63 7.51 -2.46
C PHE A 35 -0.79 7.78 -1.20
N GLU A 36 -1.41 8.20 -0.10
CA GLU A 36 -0.73 8.39 1.16
C GLU A 36 -0.21 7.06 1.73
N MET A 37 -1.04 6.00 1.72
CA MET A 37 -0.64 4.67 2.16
C MET A 37 0.50 4.10 1.28
N ALA A 38 0.38 4.24 -0.04
CA ALA A 38 1.42 3.81 -0.97
C ALA A 38 2.76 4.52 -0.71
N THR A 39 2.72 5.85 -0.49
CA THR A 39 3.91 6.65 -0.18
C THR A 39 4.54 6.22 1.15
N ARG A 40 3.72 6.03 2.19
CA ARG A 40 4.19 5.54 3.50
C ARG A 40 4.84 4.16 3.36
N ALA A 41 4.22 3.23 2.64
CA ALA A 41 4.75 1.90 2.40
C ALA A 41 6.13 1.96 1.71
N ALA A 42 6.25 2.76 0.64
CA ALA A 42 7.51 2.94 -0.09
C ALA A 42 8.64 3.51 0.79
N LEU A 43 8.35 4.51 1.62
CA LEU A 43 9.33 5.11 2.52
C LEU A 43 9.76 4.17 3.65
N GLN A 44 8.85 3.33 4.17
CA GLN A 44 9.18 2.34 5.20
C GLN A 44 10.16 1.27 4.68
N VAL A 45 10.03 0.85 3.41
CA VAL A 45 10.97 -0.10 2.80
C VAL A 45 12.38 0.49 2.66
N ARG A 46 12.50 1.79 2.31
CA ARG A 46 13.81 2.44 2.19
C ARG A 46 14.56 2.53 3.52
N LYS A 47 13.85 2.68 4.64
CA LYS A 47 14.48 2.69 5.99
C LYS A 47 15.10 1.34 6.35
N ARG A 48 14.57 0.23 5.85
CA ARG A 48 15.09 -1.13 6.12
C ARG A 48 16.25 -1.56 5.21
N LYS A 49 16.45 -0.91 4.06
CA LYS A 49 17.45 -1.30 3.03
C LYS A 49 18.81 -0.56 3.10
N LYS A 50 19.19 0.08 4.21
CA LYS A 50 20.59 0.55 4.42
C LYS A 50 21.56 -0.59 4.79
N ARG A 51 21.57 -1.68 4.02
CA ARG A 51 22.60 -2.71 4.10
C ARG A 51 23.04 -3.07 2.68
N GLY A 52 24.23 -2.58 2.31
CA GLY A 52 24.98 -3.02 1.12
C GLY A 52 24.67 -2.27 -0.18
N GLY A 53 25.07 -1.00 -0.26
CA GLY A 53 25.30 -0.34 -1.55
C GLY A 53 26.77 0.04 -1.62
N CYS A 54 27.47 -0.38 -2.68
CA CYS A 54 28.82 0.11 -2.97
C CYS A 54 28.74 1.64 -3.13
N GLN A 55 29.51 2.39 -2.35
CA GLN A 55 29.79 3.79 -2.61
C GLN A 55 30.79 3.82 -3.78
N LEU A 56 30.27 3.95 -5.00
CA LEU A 56 31.09 4.50 -6.07
C LEU A 56 31.31 5.97 -5.71
N LEU A 57 32.60 6.29 -5.57
CA LEU A 57 33.20 7.57 -5.21
C LEU A 57 32.67 8.72 -6.07
#